data_AF-A0A2E9XFL8-F1
#
_entry.id   AF-A0A2E9XFL8-F1
#
_cell.length_a   1.000
_cell.length_b   1.000
_cell.length_c   1.000
_cell.angle_alpha   90.00
_cell.angle_beta   90.00
_cell.angle_gamma   90.00
#
_symmetry.space_group_name_H-M   'P 1'
#
loop_
_entity.id
_entity.type
_entity.pdbx_description
1 polymer ?
#
loop_
_entity_poly.entity_id
_entity_poly.type
_entity_poly.pdbx_seq_one_letter_code
_entity_poly.pdbx_strand_id
1 'polypeptide(L)'
;MFLFLAIIAGIIFSIYPALSKAFLANTAINGLICTVLLIGMVYVFRQIMMLYPEIKWIKNFNIHTKSSPASPNLLGPMLTLLRKRKDKISLTTLGVRSILDGVLSRLDESREISRYLIGLLIFLGLLGTFWGLLETVNAVGLTISSLEVANGDLNEVFSGLKSGLQSPLSGMGTAFSSSLFGLAGSLILGFFDLQAGQAQNRFFKDLEEWLAKFTHLPTSSTIEEGQASSVYVEALLEKTADNLESLGNILGKSEEKNANLNENIVKLNERLNVLVASIGSGQTRFSKELRDEIKILTKAISSLGSKR
;
A
#
# COMPACT_ATOMS: atom_id res chain seq x y z
N MET A 1 -13.26 -10.55 17.43
CA MET A 1 -13.64 -11.14 16.12
C MET A 1 -14.73 -12.20 16.24
N PHE A 2 -14.53 -13.30 16.99
CA PHE A 2 -15.53 -14.38 17.07
C PHE A 2 -16.94 -13.93 17.47
N LEU A 3 -17.06 -13.03 18.47
CA LEU A 3 -18.35 -12.47 18.88
C LEU A 3 -19.04 -11.67 17.75
N PHE A 4 -18.27 -10.88 16.99
CA PHE A 4 -18.79 -10.13 15.84
C PHE A 4 -19.24 -11.07 14.71
N LEU A 5 -18.46 -12.12 14.44
CA LEU A 5 -18.79 -13.16 13.47
C LEU A 5 -20.06 -13.91 13.86
N ALA A 6 -20.24 -14.20 15.16
CA ALA A 6 -21.46 -14.81 15.69
C ALA A 6 -22.70 -13.89 15.55
N ILE A 7 -22.54 -12.58 15.80
CA ILE A 7 -23.61 -11.59 15.57
C ILE A 7 -24.00 -11.54 14.10
N ILE A 8 -23.03 -11.45 13.18
CA ILE A 8 -23.29 -11.47 11.74
C ILE A 8 -24.00 -12.76 11.33
N ALA A 9 -23.52 -13.91 11.80
CA ALA A 9 -24.15 -15.19 11.52
C ALA A 9 -25.61 -15.23 12.02
N GLY A 10 -25.88 -14.68 13.19
CA GLY A 10 -27.24 -14.53 13.72
C GLY A 10 -28.14 -13.63 12.87
N ILE A 11 -27.61 -12.50 12.39
CA ILE A 11 -28.34 -11.59 11.48
C ILE A 11 -28.64 -12.28 10.15
N ILE A 12 -27.64 -12.95 9.55
CA ILE A 12 -27.80 -13.71 8.30
C ILE A 12 -28.84 -14.81 8.48
N PHE A 13 -28.81 -15.53 9.60
CA PHE A 13 -29.79 -16.57 9.91
C PHE A 13 -31.21 -16.02 10.02
N SER A 14 -31.39 -14.89 10.70
CA SER A 14 -32.69 -14.22 10.85
C SER A 14 -33.28 -13.73 9.51
N ILE A 15 -32.42 -13.25 8.60
CA ILE A 15 -32.83 -12.64 7.32
C ILE A 15 -32.71 -13.62 6.14
N TYR A 16 -32.33 -14.88 6.39
CA TYR A 16 -32.06 -15.88 5.36
C TYR A 16 -33.14 -16.03 4.26
N PRO A 17 -34.45 -16.02 4.57
CA PRO A 17 -35.49 -16.14 3.54
C PRO A 17 -35.54 -14.96 2.57
N ALA A 18 -35.25 -13.74 3.06
CA ALA A 18 -35.17 -12.55 2.20
C ALA A 18 -33.85 -12.52 1.44
N LEU A 19 -32.75 -12.93 2.09
CA LEU A 19 -31.41 -12.94 1.53
C LEU A 19 -31.27 -13.93 0.37
N SER A 20 -31.87 -15.11 0.48
CA SER A 20 -31.88 -16.13 -0.58
C SER A 20 -32.63 -15.68 -1.84
N LYS A 21 -33.80 -15.03 -1.67
CA LYS A 21 -34.56 -14.44 -2.79
C LYS A 21 -33.78 -13.33 -3.49
N ALA A 22 -33.15 -12.46 -2.70
CA ALA A 22 -32.28 -11.40 -3.23
C ALA A 22 -31.02 -11.95 -3.93
N PHE A 23 -30.44 -13.03 -3.39
CA PHE A 23 -29.25 -13.65 -3.97
C PHE A 23 -29.54 -14.26 -5.36
N LEU A 24 -30.63 -15.02 -5.47
CA LEU A 24 -31.04 -15.69 -6.71
C LEU A 24 -31.35 -14.71 -7.85
N ALA A 25 -31.79 -13.50 -7.52
CA ALA A 25 -32.11 -12.48 -8.51
C ALA A 25 -30.92 -12.05 -9.36
N ASN A 26 -29.71 -12.03 -8.79
CA ASN A 26 -28.46 -11.68 -9.50
C ASN A 26 -27.35 -12.66 -9.09
N THR A 27 -27.57 -13.95 -9.37
CA THR A 27 -26.70 -15.06 -8.90
C THR A 27 -25.23 -14.86 -9.29
N ALA A 28 -24.94 -14.36 -10.49
CA ALA A 28 -23.57 -14.14 -10.96
C ALA A 28 -22.83 -13.07 -10.14
N ILE A 29 -23.41 -11.86 -10.02
CA ILE A 29 -22.77 -10.74 -9.31
C ILE A 29 -22.75 -11.01 -7.80
N ASN A 30 -23.87 -11.48 -7.23
CA ASN A 30 -23.95 -11.78 -5.80
C ASN A 30 -23.02 -12.93 -5.40
N GLY A 31 -22.85 -13.94 -6.27
CA GLY A 31 -21.86 -15.01 -6.08
C GLY A 31 -20.42 -14.50 -6.11
N LEU A 32 -20.11 -13.57 -7.02
CA LEU A 32 -18.82 -12.89 -7.08
C LEU A 32 -18.57 -12.08 -5.79
N ILE A 33 -19.55 -11.30 -5.33
CA ILE A 33 -19.49 -10.54 -4.07
C ILE A 33 -19.20 -11.47 -2.89
N CYS A 34 -19.94 -12.57 -2.74
CA CYS A 34 -19.71 -13.55 -1.68
C CYS A 34 -18.31 -14.17 -1.76
N THR A 35 -17.82 -14.48 -2.95
CA THR A 35 -16.49 -15.06 -3.15
C THR A 35 -15.39 -14.08 -2.74
N VAL A 36 -15.47 -12.83 -3.19
CA VAL A 36 -14.53 -11.75 -2.82
C VAL A 36 -14.55 -11.50 -1.32
N LEU A 37 -15.75 -11.48 -0.71
CA LEU A 37 -15.91 -11.34 0.74
C LEU A 37 -15.23 -12.48 1.50
N LEU A 38 -15.42 -13.74 1.08
CA LEU A 38 -14.83 -14.90 1.72
C LEU A 38 -13.30 -14.86 1.59
N ILE A 39 -12.78 -14.56 0.40
CA ILE A 39 -11.34 -14.39 0.16
C ILE A 39 -10.76 -13.29 1.05
N GLY A 40 -11.41 -12.13 1.12
CA GLY A 40 -10.98 -11.03 1.98
C GLY A 40 -11.00 -11.41 3.46
N MET A 41 -12.02 -12.13 3.91
CA MET A 41 -12.14 -12.58 5.29
C MET A 41 -10.99 -13.52 5.64
N VAL A 42 -10.71 -14.51 4.78
CA VAL A 42 -9.59 -15.45 4.94
C VAL A 42 -8.25 -14.72 4.92
N TYR A 43 -8.09 -13.75 4.02
CA TYR A 43 -6.86 -12.97 3.90
C TYR A 43 -6.56 -12.18 5.18
N VAL A 44 -7.53 -11.42 5.68
CA VAL A 44 -7.35 -10.62 6.91
C VAL A 44 -7.17 -11.54 8.13
N PHE A 45 -7.89 -12.66 8.19
CA PHE A 45 -7.72 -13.63 9.27
C PHE A 45 -6.32 -14.26 9.26
N ARG A 46 -5.81 -14.61 8.09
CA ARG A 46 -4.44 -15.11 7.91
C ARG A 46 -3.40 -14.07 8.32
N GLN A 47 -3.61 -12.80 7.99
CA GLN A 47 -2.74 -11.70 8.40
C GLN A 47 -2.64 -11.60 9.92
N ILE A 48 -3.78 -11.62 10.63
CA ILE A 48 -3.82 -11.61 12.10
C ILE A 48 -3.14 -12.85 12.69
N MET A 49 -3.41 -14.03 12.14
CA MET A 49 -2.77 -15.28 12.59
C MET A 49 -1.26 -15.29 12.38
N MET A 50 -0.75 -14.64 11.33
CA MET A 50 0.68 -14.52 11.06
C MET A 50 1.39 -13.60 12.06
N LEU A 51 0.71 -12.58 12.59
CA LEU A 51 1.28 -11.67 13.59
C LEU A 51 1.37 -12.28 14.99
N TYR A 52 0.46 -13.18 15.36
CA TYR A 52 0.43 -13.79 16.70
C TYR A 52 1.73 -14.54 17.09
N PRO A 53 2.31 -15.43 16.26
CA PRO A 53 3.56 -16.10 16.58
C PRO A 53 4.74 -15.13 16.66
N GLU A 54 4.73 -14.03 15.88
CA GLU A 54 5.76 -12.98 15.93
C GLU A 54 5.75 -12.26 17.29
N ILE A 55 4.58 -11.87 17.78
CA ILE A 55 4.42 -11.26 19.11
C ILE A 55 4.86 -12.23 20.22
N LYS A 56 4.41 -13.50 20.14
CA LYS A 56 4.76 -14.54 21.12
C LYS A 56 6.26 -14.81 21.15
N TRP A 57 6.90 -14.75 19.98
CA TRP A 57 8.34 -14.91 19.86
C TRP A 57 9.10 -13.75 20.50
N ILE A 58 8.73 -12.48 20.21
CA ILE A 58 9.35 -11.30 20.83
C ILE A 58 9.25 -11.36 22.36
N LYS A 59 8.08 -11.73 22.89
CA LYS A 59 7.84 -11.81 24.34
C LYS A 59 8.65 -12.92 25.03
N ASN A 60 8.90 -14.03 24.34
CA ASN A 60 9.61 -15.18 24.88
C ASN A 60 11.10 -15.19 24.52
N PHE A 61 11.58 -14.25 23.70
CA PHE A 61 12.96 -14.20 23.29
C PHE A 61 13.85 -13.74 24.45
N ASN A 62 14.60 -14.68 25.01
CA ASN A 62 15.61 -14.43 26.02
C ASN A 62 16.99 -14.82 25.48
N ILE A 63 17.90 -13.85 25.41
CA ILE A 63 19.28 -14.01 24.91
C ILE A 63 20.07 -15.11 25.66
N HIS A 64 19.69 -15.41 26.89
CA HIS A 64 20.41 -16.33 27.77
C HIS A 64 19.97 -17.80 27.69
N THR A 65 18.88 -18.12 27.00
CA THR A 65 18.37 -19.50 26.86
C THR A 65 18.72 -20.11 25.51
N LYS A 66 19.35 -21.31 25.53
CA LYS A 66 19.76 -22.07 24.32
C LYS A 66 18.59 -22.59 23.47
N SER A 67 17.39 -22.67 24.04
CA SER A 67 16.18 -23.13 23.35
C SER A 67 15.41 -21.95 22.77
N SER A 68 15.89 -21.42 21.64
CA SER A 68 15.14 -20.39 20.91
C SER A 68 14.00 -21.06 20.10
N PRO A 69 12.73 -20.64 20.26
CA PRO A 69 11.65 -21.11 19.39
C PRO A 69 11.94 -20.73 17.93
N ALA A 70 11.47 -21.57 17.00
CA ALA A 70 11.71 -21.43 15.56
C ALA A 70 11.49 -19.97 15.10
N SER A 71 12.49 -19.42 14.39
CA SER A 71 12.50 -18.01 14.00
C SER A 71 11.31 -17.70 13.08
N PRO A 72 10.47 -16.72 13.44
CA PRO A 72 9.31 -16.39 12.63
C PRO A 72 9.71 -15.58 11.38
N ASN A 73 8.83 -15.54 10.38
CA ASN A 73 9.16 -15.16 8.99
C ASN A 73 9.45 -13.66 8.82
N LEU A 74 8.86 -12.78 9.63
CA LEU A 74 9.08 -11.33 9.55
C LEU A 74 10.35 -10.90 10.29
N LEU A 75 10.68 -11.57 11.40
CA LEU A 75 11.86 -11.26 12.22
C LEU A 75 13.12 -12.06 11.85
N GLY A 76 13.02 -13.04 10.95
CA GLY A 76 14.14 -13.91 10.54
C GLY A 76 15.42 -13.17 10.13
N PRO A 77 15.37 -12.15 9.25
CA PRO A 77 16.56 -11.39 8.85
C PRO A 77 17.19 -10.61 10.02
N MET A 78 16.34 -10.08 10.91
CA MET A 78 16.77 -9.33 12.10
C MET A 78 17.51 -10.24 13.10
N LEU A 79 17.04 -11.48 13.25
CA LEU A 79 17.68 -12.48 14.12
C LEU A 79 19.10 -12.82 13.67
N THR A 80 19.34 -12.89 12.37
CA THR A 80 20.68 -13.17 11.85
C THR A 80 21.67 -12.04 12.14
N LEU A 81 21.21 -10.78 12.13
CA LEU A 81 22.04 -9.62 12.44
C LEU A 81 22.32 -9.52 13.95
N LEU A 82 21.33 -9.83 14.80
CA LEU A 82 21.48 -9.82 16.26
C LEU A 82 22.36 -10.98 16.75
N ARG A 83 22.18 -12.18 16.19
CA ARG A 83 22.91 -13.40 16.59
C ARG A 83 24.38 -13.39 16.15
N LYS A 84 24.72 -12.68 15.08
CA LYS A 84 26.09 -12.59 14.54
C LYS A 84 26.93 -11.52 15.27
N ARG A 85 26.33 -10.68 16.12
CA ARG A 85 26.99 -9.56 16.84
C ARG A 85 26.82 -9.65 18.36
N LYS A 86 27.03 -10.84 18.94
CA LYS A 86 26.83 -11.16 20.36
C LYS A 86 27.70 -10.37 21.36
N ASP A 87 28.83 -9.79 20.94
CA ASP A 87 29.86 -9.31 21.89
C ASP A 87 29.98 -7.78 22.04
N LYS A 88 29.36 -6.96 21.18
CA LYS A 88 29.38 -5.48 21.32
C LYS A 88 28.05 -4.90 20.83
N ILE A 89 27.07 -4.90 21.72
CA ILE A 89 25.77 -4.26 21.47
C ILE A 89 25.97 -2.75 21.60
N SER A 90 26.08 -2.08 20.47
CA SER A 90 25.73 -0.67 20.34
C SER A 90 24.98 -0.58 19.02
N LEU A 91 23.74 -1.08 19.03
CA LEU A 91 22.82 -0.77 17.94
C LEU A 91 22.65 0.75 17.94
N THR A 92 23.30 1.42 16.99
CA THR A 92 23.10 2.85 16.78
C THR A 92 21.59 3.09 16.62
N THR A 93 21.04 4.11 17.27
CA THR A 93 19.61 4.49 17.21
C THR A 93 19.06 4.53 15.77
N LEU A 94 19.93 4.84 14.80
CA LEU A 94 19.63 4.85 13.37
C LEU A 94 19.28 3.46 12.78
N GLY A 95 19.92 2.39 13.25
CA GLY A 95 19.67 1.02 12.76
C GLY A 95 18.35 0.42 13.28
N VAL A 96 17.99 0.75 14.52
CA VAL A 96 16.69 0.39 15.14
C VAL A 96 15.55 1.03 14.35
N ARG A 97 15.68 2.33 14.03
CA ARG A 97 14.69 3.07 13.26
C ARG A 97 14.50 2.51 11.85
N SER A 98 15.59 2.20 11.14
CA SER A 98 15.51 1.61 9.80
C SER A 98 14.81 0.23 9.78
N ILE A 99 14.97 -0.57 10.83
CA ILE A 99 14.27 -1.86 10.97
C ILE A 99 12.78 -1.63 11.24
N LEU A 100 12.44 -0.70 12.15
CA LEU A 100 11.05 -0.31 12.43
C LEU A 100 10.34 0.17 11.16
N ASP A 101 10.99 1.06 10.39
CA ASP A 101 10.46 1.58 9.13
C ASP A 101 10.24 0.46 8.10
N GLY A 102 11.16 -0.51 8.02
CA GLY A 102 11.02 -1.67 7.12
C GLY A 102 9.89 -2.62 7.51
N VAL A 103 9.64 -2.81 8.81
CA VAL A 103 8.51 -3.60 9.31
C VAL A 103 7.19 -2.86 9.07
N LEU A 104 7.13 -1.55 9.34
CA LEU A 104 5.96 -0.73 9.04
C LEU A 104 5.56 -0.80 7.58
N SER A 105 6.52 -0.63 6.66
CA SER A 105 6.26 -0.69 5.22
C SER A 105 5.65 -2.03 4.80
N ARG A 106 6.14 -3.16 5.33
CA ARG A 106 5.58 -4.50 5.04
C ARG A 106 4.19 -4.70 5.62
N LEU A 107 3.93 -4.18 6.83
CA LEU A 107 2.61 -4.23 7.46
C LEU A 107 1.59 -3.39 6.68
N ASP A 108 1.99 -2.21 6.20
CA ASP A 108 1.14 -1.33 5.38
C ASP A 108 0.83 -1.94 4.01
N GLU A 109 1.84 -2.53 3.34
CA GLU A 109 1.65 -3.24 2.07
C GLU A 109 0.64 -4.38 2.23
N SER A 110 0.77 -5.18 3.30
CA SER A 110 -0.18 -6.26 3.56
C SER A 110 -1.62 -5.77 3.79
N ARG A 111 -1.79 -4.53 4.27
CA ARG A 111 -3.08 -3.89 4.53
C ARG A 111 -3.69 -3.22 3.29
N GLU A 112 -2.87 -2.87 2.30
CA GLU A 112 -3.33 -2.29 1.04
C GLU A 112 -4.28 -3.22 0.29
N ILE A 113 -3.97 -4.52 0.25
CA ILE A 113 -4.83 -5.55 -0.36
C ILE A 113 -6.20 -5.62 0.33
N SER A 114 -6.23 -5.54 1.67
CA SER A 114 -7.48 -5.52 2.44
C SER A 114 -8.35 -4.31 2.06
N ARG A 115 -7.74 -3.10 2.00
CA ARG A 115 -8.42 -1.87 1.56
C ARG A 115 -8.92 -1.96 0.12
N TYR A 116 -8.14 -2.55 -0.77
CA TYR A 116 -8.55 -2.79 -2.15
C TYR A 116 -9.77 -3.72 -2.22
N LEU A 117 -9.79 -4.82 -1.47
CA LEU A 117 -10.93 -5.75 -1.44
C LEU A 117 -12.21 -5.09 -0.90
N ILE A 118 -12.11 -4.20 0.09
CA ILE A 118 -13.24 -3.38 0.56
C ILE A 118 -13.76 -2.49 -0.57
N GLY A 119 -12.88 -1.78 -1.28
CA GLY A 119 -13.25 -0.96 -2.43
C GLY A 119 -13.85 -1.77 -3.58
N LEU A 120 -13.32 -2.97 -3.83
CA LEU A 120 -13.82 -3.90 -4.83
C LEU A 120 -15.25 -4.37 -4.50
N LEU A 121 -15.56 -4.66 -3.23
CA LEU A 121 -16.93 -5.01 -2.82
C LEU A 121 -17.92 -3.88 -3.05
N ILE A 122 -17.53 -2.64 -2.75
CA ILE A 122 -18.35 -1.46 -3.02
C ILE A 122 -18.57 -1.33 -4.53
N PHE A 123 -17.50 -1.44 -5.31
CA PHE A 123 -17.56 -1.35 -6.77
C PHE A 123 -18.46 -2.45 -7.37
N LEU A 124 -18.34 -3.70 -6.91
CA LEU A 124 -19.23 -4.79 -7.32
C LEU A 124 -20.69 -4.51 -6.97
N GLY A 125 -20.97 -3.96 -5.78
CA GLY A 125 -22.32 -3.56 -5.39
C GLY A 125 -22.89 -2.48 -6.31
N LEU A 126 -22.08 -1.49 -6.68
CA LEU A 126 -22.46 -0.46 -7.66
C LEU A 126 -22.67 -1.07 -9.06
N LEU A 127 -21.81 -2.00 -9.47
CA LEU A 127 -21.94 -2.73 -10.74
C LEU A 127 -23.26 -3.51 -10.81
N GLY A 128 -23.70 -4.10 -9.69
CA GLY A 128 -25.00 -4.75 -9.57
C GLY A 128 -26.19 -3.81 -9.83
N THR A 129 -26.10 -2.57 -9.33
CA THR A 129 -27.15 -1.55 -9.63
C THR A 129 -27.15 -1.15 -11.09
N PHE A 130 -25.97 -1.00 -11.69
CA PHE A 130 -25.83 -0.67 -13.11
C PHE A 130 -26.42 -1.76 -13.99
N TRP A 131 -26.16 -3.03 -13.65
CA TRP A 131 -26.73 -4.18 -14.36
C TRP A 131 -28.26 -4.22 -14.31
N GLY A 132 -28.86 -4.01 -13.14
CA GLY A 132 -30.33 -4.00 -13.06
C GLY A 132 -30.97 -2.78 -13.73
N LEU A 133 -30.27 -1.64 -13.82
CA LEU A 133 -30.70 -0.51 -14.66
C LEU A 133 -30.67 -0.88 -16.16
N LEU A 134 -29.67 -1.61 -16.62
CA LEU A 134 -29.63 -2.11 -18.01
C LEU A 134 -30.80 -3.07 -18.29
N GLU A 135 -31.11 -3.96 -17.35
CA GLU A 135 -32.28 -4.86 -17.45
C GLU A 135 -33.60 -4.07 -17.54
N THR A 136 -33.72 -3.02 -16.72
CA THR A 136 -34.86 -2.09 -16.72
C THR A 136 -35.01 -1.41 -18.09
N VAL A 137 -33.92 -0.89 -18.67
CA VAL A 137 -33.91 -0.24 -19.99
C VAL A 137 -34.29 -1.23 -21.10
N ASN A 138 -33.75 -2.46 -21.05
CA ASN A 138 -34.09 -3.51 -22.02
C ASN A 138 -35.58 -3.89 -21.94
N ALA A 139 -36.14 -4.02 -20.74
CA ALA A 139 -37.55 -4.32 -20.54
C ALA A 139 -38.48 -3.21 -21.10
N VAL A 140 -38.11 -1.94 -20.90
CA VAL A 140 -38.84 -0.81 -21.49
C VAL A 140 -38.76 -0.84 -23.02
N GLY A 141 -37.58 -1.11 -23.60
CA GLY A 141 -37.41 -1.25 -25.05
C GLY A 141 -38.26 -2.36 -25.66
N LEU A 142 -38.31 -3.53 -25.01
CA LEU A 142 -39.16 -4.65 -25.42
C LEU A 142 -40.65 -4.28 -25.37
N THR A 143 -41.06 -3.55 -24.33
CA THR A 143 -42.44 -3.08 -24.17
C THR A 143 -42.84 -2.14 -25.30
N ILE A 144 -41.99 -1.16 -25.63
CA ILE A 144 -42.23 -0.21 -26.72
C ILE A 144 -42.33 -0.96 -28.06
N SER A 145 -41.44 -1.92 -28.32
CA SER A 145 -41.48 -2.73 -29.54
C SER A 145 -42.74 -3.61 -29.62
N SER A 146 -43.23 -4.14 -28.50
CA SER A 146 -44.45 -4.95 -28.46
C SER A 146 -45.73 -4.15 -28.74
N LEU A 147 -45.74 -2.86 -28.39
CA LEU A 147 -46.87 -1.95 -28.62
C LEU A 147 -47.05 -1.59 -30.11
N GLU A 148 -45.98 -1.62 -30.90
CA GLU A 148 -46.01 -1.32 -32.33
C GLU A 148 -46.64 -2.47 -33.16
N VAL A 149 -46.67 -3.68 -32.62
CA VAL A 149 -47.13 -4.91 -33.32
C VAL A 149 -48.61 -5.25 -33.01
N ALA A 150 -49.21 -4.62 -32.00
CA ALA A 150 -50.58 -4.92 -31.58
C ALA A 150 -51.62 -4.32 -32.54
N ASN A 151 -52.11 -5.14 -33.47
CA ASN A 151 -53.13 -4.79 -34.47
C ASN A 151 -54.54 -4.65 -33.85
N GLY A 152 -54.76 -3.60 -33.07
CA GLY A 152 -56.09 -3.04 -32.80
C GLY A 152 -56.88 -3.58 -31.60
N ASP A 153 -56.38 -4.58 -30.85
CA ASP A 153 -57.03 -5.00 -29.60
C ASP A 153 -56.51 -4.19 -28.40
N LEU A 154 -57.32 -3.21 -27.96
CA LEU A 154 -57.01 -2.30 -26.85
C LEU A 154 -56.70 -3.05 -25.54
N ASN A 155 -57.29 -4.24 -25.33
CA ASN A 155 -57.02 -5.03 -24.12
C ASN A 155 -55.62 -5.68 -24.14
N GLU A 156 -55.14 -6.11 -25.30
CA GLU A 156 -53.77 -6.65 -25.44
C GLU A 156 -52.72 -5.54 -25.27
N VAL A 157 -52.97 -4.37 -25.86
CA VAL A 157 -52.13 -3.17 -25.69
C VAL A 157 -52.01 -2.79 -24.22
N PHE A 158 -53.14 -2.74 -23.49
CA PHE A 158 -53.15 -2.37 -22.07
C PHE A 158 -52.48 -3.44 -21.18
N SER A 159 -52.68 -4.72 -21.48
CA SER A 159 -52.02 -5.83 -20.79
C SER A 159 -50.50 -5.83 -21.03
N GLY A 160 -50.07 -5.57 -22.27
CA GLY A 160 -48.66 -5.44 -22.64
C GLY A 160 -47.99 -4.26 -21.95
N LEU A 161 -48.67 -3.11 -21.86
CA LEU A 161 -48.16 -1.92 -21.18
C LEU A 161 -48.08 -2.13 -19.66
N LYS A 162 -49.06 -2.81 -19.06
CA LYS A 162 -49.03 -3.22 -17.65
C LYS A 162 -47.87 -4.17 -17.35
N SER A 163 -47.72 -5.24 -18.13
CA SER A 163 -46.63 -6.21 -17.99
C SER A 163 -45.26 -5.55 -18.19
N GLY A 164 -45.17 -4.68 -19.19
CA GLY A 164 -43.98 -3.93 -19.55
C GLY A 164 -43.54 -2.86 -18.55
N LEU A 165 -44.47 -2.33 -17.74
CA LEU A 165 -44.14 -1.45 -16.60
C LEU A 165 -43.86 -2.22 -15.31
N GLN A 166 -44.42 -3.43 -15.15
CA GLN A 166 -44.20 -4.26 -13.96
C GLN A 166 -42.80 -4.89 -13.95
N SER A 167 -42.28 -5.29 -15.10
CA SER A 167 -40.94 -5.91 -15.22
C SER A 167 -39.79 -4.97 -14.79
N PRO A 168 -39.73 -3.70 -15.24
CA PRO A 168 -38.78 -2.69 -14.74
C PRO A 168 -38.85 -2.47 -13.23
N LEU A 169 -40.06 -2.44 -12.66
CA LEU A 169 -40.27 -2.23 -11.23
C LEU A 169 -39.70 -3.38 -10.38
N SER A 170 -39.85 -4.61 -10.88
CA SER A 170 -39.23 -5.81 -10.30
C SER A 170 -37.71 -5.79 -10.42
N GLY A 171 -37.18 -5.43 -11.60
CA GLY A 171 -35.74 -5.35 -11.87
C GLY A 171 -35.00 -4.31 -11.01
N MET A 172 -35.68 -3.24 -10.58
CA MET A 172 -35.09 -2.25 -9.70
C MET A 172 -34.76 -2.81 -8.30
N GLY A 173 -35.65 -3.65 -7.75
CA GLY A 173 -35.45 -4.27 -6.43
C GLY A 173 -34.31 -5.28 -6.41
N THR A 174 -34.13 -6.02 -7.51
CA THR A 174 -33.04 -6.99 -7.68
C THR A 174 -31.68 -6.28 -7.83
N ALA A 175 -31.63 -5.17 -8.58
CA ALA A 175 -30.46 -4.31 -8.73
C ALA A 175 -29.98 -3.76 -7.37
N PHE A 176 -30.93 -3.23 -6.58
CA PHE A 176 -30.65 -2.63 -5.28
C PHE A 176 -30.12 -3.66 -4.28
N SER A 177 -30.64 -4.89 -4.34
CA SER A 177 -30.20 -5.96 -3.43
C SER A 177 -28.71 -6.29 -3.59
N SER A 178 -28.18 -6.26 -4.81
CA SER A 178 -26.75 -6.50 -5.07
C SER A 178 -25.87 -5.39 -4.48
N SER A 179 -26.36 -4.14 -4.51
CA SER A 179 -25.71 -3.02 -3.81
C SER A 179 -25.64 -3.23 -2.31
N LEU A 180 -26.75 -3.69 -1.70
CA LEU A 180 -26.80 -4.00 -0.27
C LEU A 180 -25.81 -5.11 0.10
N PHE A 181 -25.66 -6.15 -0.73
CA PHE A 181 -24.64 -7.18 -0.51
C PHE A 181 -23.22 -6.61 -0.57
N GLY A 182 -22.91 -5.78 -1.57
CA GLY A 182 -21.59 -5.15 -1.69
C GLY A 182 -21.25 -4.23 -0.52
N LEU A 183 -22.21 -3.39 -0.10
CA LEU A 183 -22.05 -2.47 1.03
C LEU A 183 -22.01 -3.20 2.38
N ALA A 184 -22.90 -4.16 2.61
CA ALA A 184 -22.86 -4.98 3.83
C ALA A 184 -21.54 -5.76 3.90
N GLY A 185 -21.09 -6.32 2.78
CA GLY A 185 -19.83 -7.04 2.70
C GLY A 185 -18.62 -6.15 2.97
N SER A 186 -18.61 -4.93 2.41
CA SER A 186 -17.52 -3.97 2.63
C SER A 186 -17.46 -3.51 4.09
N LEU A 187 -18.59 -3.38 4.79
CA LEU A 187 -18.66 -3.11 6.23
C LEU A 187 -18.09 -4.28 7.05
N ILE A 188 -18.42 -5.52 6.70
CA ILE A 188 -17.88 -6.71 7.36
C ILE A 188 -16.36 -6.76 7.19
N LEU A 189 -15.84 -6.63 5.96
CA LEU A 189 -14.39 -6.60 5.73
C LEU A 189 -13.73 -5.39 6.37
N GLY A 190 -14.37 -4.22 6.37
CA GLY A 190 -13.88 -3.01 7.02
C GLY A 190 -13.68 -3.21 8.52
N PHE A 191 -14.60 -3.90 9.20
CA PHE A 191 -14.41 -4.26 10.60
C PHE A 191 -13.22 -5.21 10.80
N PHE A 192 -13.05 -6.19 9.92
CA PHE A 192 -11.91 -7.11 9.99
C PHE A 192 -10.59 -6.35 9.79
N ASP A 193 -10.54 -5.41 8.85
CA ASP A 193 -9.39 -4.55 8.57
C ASP A 193 -9.01 -3.64 9.76
N LEU A 194 -10.01 -3.16 10.51
CA LEU A 194 -9.79 -2.43 11.77
C LEU A 194 -9.14 -3.33 12.83
N GLN A 195 -9.61 -4.57 12.98
CA GLN A 195 -9.05 -5.52 13.93
C GLN A 195 -7.60 -5.88 13.58
N ALA A 196 -7.30 -6.06 12.28
CA ALA A 196 -5.95 -6.26 11.81
C ALA A 196 -5.05 -5.06 12.12
N GLY A 197 -5.52 -3.84 11.87
CA GLY A 197 -4.79 -2.61 12.22
C GLY A 197 -4.49 -2.50 13.72
N GLN A 198 -5.44 -2.87 14.59
CA GLN A 198 -5.21 -2.91 16.04
C GLN A 198 -4.14 -3.95 16.42
N ALA A 199 -4.14 -5.13 15.79
CA ALA A 199 -3.14 -6.16 16.02
C ALA A 199 -1.74 -5.72 15.55
N GLN A 200 -1.65 -5.08 14.38
CA GLN A 200 -0.42 -4.50 13.85
C GLN A 200 0.16 -3.42 14.76
N ASN A 201 -0.66 -2.48 15.21
CA ASN A 201 -0.23 -1.43 16.13
C ASN A 201 0.28 -1.99 17.47
N ARG A 202 -0.36 -3.06 17.97
CA ARG A 202 0.12 -3.74 19.18
C ARG A 202 1.49 -4.40 18.94
N PHE A 203 1.63 -5.15 17.85
CA PHE A 203 2.91 -5.75 17.47
C PHE A 203 4.02 -4.72 17.31
N PHE A 204 3.74 -3.60 16.64
CA PHE A 204 4.71 -2.52 16.46
C PHE A 204 5.18 -1.94 17.79
N LYS A 205 4.24 -1.66 18.71
CA LYS A 205 4.57 -1.20 20.07
C LYS A 205 5.39 -2.21 20.86
N ASP A 206 5.01 -3.50 20.80
CA ASP A 206 5.74 -4.57 21.48
C ASP A 206 7.17 -4.71 20.93
N LEU A 207 7.34 -4.54 19.61
CA LEU A 207 8.63 -4.58 18.93
C LEU A 207 9.48 -3.36 19.30
N GLU A 208 8.91 -2.16 19.33
CA GLU A 208 9.56 -0.93 19.78
C GLU A 208 10.06 -1.06 21.23
N GLU A 209 9.21 -1.52 22.15
CA GLU A 209 9.58 -1.75 23.55
C GLU A 209 10.70 -2.79 23.67
N TRP A 210 10.64 -3.87 22.88
CA TRP A 210 11.68 -4.89 22.86
C TRP A 210 13.01 -4.36 22.32
N LEU A 211 12.99 -3.54 21.25
CA LEU A 211 14.20 -2.90 20.74
C LEU A 211 14.79 -1.91 21.76
N ALA A 212 13.96 -1.17 22.50
CA ALA A 212 14.42 -0.27 23.55
C ALA A 212 15.22 -1.02 24.64
N LYS A 213 14.85 -2.26 24.98
CA LYS A 213 15.60 -3.13 25.93
C LYS A 213 17.00 -3.52 25.45
N PHE A 214 17.29 -3.45 24.16
CA PHE A 214 18.63 -3.68 23.61
C PHE A 214 19.36 -2.39 23.26
N THR A 215 18.66 -1.26 23.26
CA THR A 215 19.20 0.06 22.95
C THR A 215 19.46 0.85 24.23
N HIS A 216 19.82 0.17 25.32
CA HIS A 216 20.28 0.83 26.53
C HIS A 216 21.48 1.72 26.16
N LEU A 217 21.26 3.04 26.17
CA LEU A 217 22.31 3.96 26.55
C LEU A 217 22.87 3.44 27.88
N PRO A 218 24.20 3.41 28.08
CA PRO A 218 24.79 3.12 29.38
C PRO A 218 24.46 4.27 30.33
N THR A 219 23.23 4.31 30.84
CA THR A 219 22.84 5.22 31.91
C THR A 219 23.00 4.44 33.20
N SER A 220 24.17 4.65 33.82
CA SER A 220 24.43 4.50 35.25
C SER A 220 23.79 3.29 35.94
N SER A 221 24.44 2.13 35.84
CA SER A 221 24.24 1.07 36.83
C SER A 221 24.88 1.52 38.15
N THR A 222 24.00 1.84 39.11
CA THR A 222 24.18 1.74 40.58
C THR A 222 25.61 1.87 41.08
N ILE A 223 26.03 3.10 41.41
CA ILE A 223 27.15 3.33 42.31
C ILE A 223 26.57 3.21 43.72
N GLU A 224 26.91 2.13 44.42
CA GLU A 224 26.76 2.06 45.87
C GLU A 224 27.58 3.20 46.48
N GLU A 225 26.91 4.02 47.30
CA GLU A 225 27.50 5.13 48.04
C GLU A 225 28.68 4.63 48.87
N GLY A 226 29.90 5.08 48.54
CA GLY A 226 31.04 4.79 49.39
C GLY A 226 32.39 5.29 48.90
N GLN A 227 32.90 4.79 47.77
CA GLN A 227 34.31 5.00 47.40
C GLN A 227 34.51 4.90 45.87
N ALA A 228 34.18 5.94 45.10
CA ALA A 228 34.42 5.91 43.65
C ALA A 228 34.69 7.29 43.02
N SER A 229 35.26 8.24 43.75
CA SER A 229 35.56 9.58 43.22
C SER A 229 36.86 9.66 42.40
N SER A 230 37.74 8.65 42.42
CA SER A 230 39.01 8.69 41.65
C SER A 230 38.97 7.88 40.36
N VAL A 231 38.43 6.65 40.39
CA VAL A 231 38.41 5.75 39.22
C VAL A 231 37.38 6.19 38.17
N TYR A 232 36.29 6.83 38.59
CA TYR A 232 35.27 7.37 37.67
C TYR A 232 35.80 8.56 36.87
N VAL A 233 36.64 9.40 37.47
CA VAL A 233 37.23 10.56 36.79
C VAL A 233 38.29 10.11 35.79
N GLU A 234 39.10 9.12 36.13
CA GLU A 234 40.10 8.56 35.22
C GLU A 234 39.46 7.85 34.02
N ALA A 235 38.42 7.03 34.25
CA ALA A 235 37.68 6.37 33.18
C ALA A 235 36.89 7.35 32.29
N LEU A 236 36.38 8.46 32.85
CA LEU A 236 35.75 9.51 32.05
C LEU A 236 36.80 10.30 31.25
N LEU A 237 37.96 10.59 31.83
CA LEU A 237 39.03 11.32 31.15
C LEU A 237 39.61 10.50 29.99
N GLU A 238 39.90 9.22 30.20
CA GLU A 238 40.34 8.29 29.16
C GLU A 238 39.30 8.17 28.04
N LYS A 239 38.02 8.07 28.40
CA LYS A 239 36.93 7.99 27.40
C LYS A 239 36.68 9.30 26.67
N THR A 240 36.90 10.45 27.30
CA THR A 240 36.83 11.75 26.62
C THR A 240 38.01 11.95 25.68
N ALA A 241 39.20 11.45 26.02
CA ALA A 241 40.36 11.47 25.15
C ALA A 241 40.12 10.62 23.89
N ASP A 242 39.62 9.39 24.04
CA ASP A 242 39.27 8.50 22.93
C ASP A 242 38.19 9.12 22.00
N ASN A 243 37.19 9.77 22.59
CA ASN A 243 36.13 10.42 21.81
C ASN A 243 36.64 11.67 21.08
N LEU A 244 37.56 12.43 21.67
CA LEU A 244 38.20 13.59 21.01
C LEU A 244 39.12 13.13 19.88
N GLU A 245 39.84 12.02 20.04
CA GLU A 245 40.65 11.42 18.98
C GLU A 245 39.77 10.90 17.83
N SER A 246 38.65 10.26 18.14
CA SER A 246 37.67 9.86 17.13
C SER A 246 37.07 11.07 16.39
N LEU A 247 36.80 12.18 17.09
CA LEU A 247 36.32 13.42 16.50
C LEU A 247 37.37 14.07 15.59
N GLY A 248 38.63 14.10 16.01
CA GLY A 248 39.74 14.56 15.19
C GLY A 248 39.90 13.74 13.91
N ASN A 249 39.81 12.41 14.01
CA ASN A 249 39.85 11.51 12.86
C ASN A 249 38.66 11.67 11.90
N ILE A 250 37.46 11.95 12.42
CA ILE A 250 36.27 12.22 11.60
C ILE A 250 36.39 13.58 10.91
N LEU A 251 36.86 14.62 11.61
CA LEU A 251 37.06 15.95 11.05
C LEU A 251 38.10 15.93 9.93
N GLY A 252 39.24 15.25 10.13
CA GLY A 252 40.25 15.08 9.08
C GLY A 252 39.71 14.37 7.85
N LYS A 253 38.97 13.26 8.04
CA LYS A 253 38.28 12.57 6.92
C LYS A 253 37.19 13.42 6.27
N SER A 254 36.53 14.29 7.03
CA SER A 254 35.50 15.19 6.51
C SER A 254 36.10 16.31 5.67
N GLU A 255 37.24 16.87 6.07
CA GLU A 255 37.97 17.87 5.29
C GLU A 255 38.47 17.27 3.97
N GLU A 256 39.03 16.06 4.01
CA GLU A 256 39.45 15.33 2.81
C GLU A 256 38.26 15.04 1.87
N LYS A 257 37.11 14.64 2.44
CA LYS A 257 35.87 14.45 1.67
C LYS A 257 35.36 15.75 1.06
N ASN A 258 35.40 16.85 1.81
CA ASN A 258 34.99 18.16 1.32
C ASN A 258 35.90 18.68 0.20
N ALA A 259 37.22 18.47 0.30
CA ALA A 259 38.18 18.79 -0.76
C ALA A 259 37.88 18.00 -2.05
N ASN A 260 37.65 16.68 -1.93
CA ASN A 260 37.27 15.81 -3.05
C ASN A 260 35.91 16.21 -3.67
N LEU A 261 34.93 16.62 -2.85
CA LEU A 261 33.65 17.11 -3.35
C LEU A 261 33.81 18.41 -4.14
N ASN A 262 34.62 19.35 -3.64
CA ASN A 262 34.88 20.61 -4.33
C ASN A 262 35.59 20.37 -5.68
N GLU A 263 36.56 19.45 -5.72
CA GLU A 263 37.23 19.04 -6.95
C GLU A 263 36.23 18.43 -7.96
N ASN A 264 35.31 17.59 -7.49
CA ASN A 264 34.27 17.00 -8.34
C ASN A 264 33.28 18.05 -8.87
N ILE A 265 32.93 19.06 -8.07
CA ILE A 265 32.07 20.18 -8.51
C ILE A 265 32.78 21.01 -9.60
N VAL A 266 34.08 21.28 -9.43
CA VAL A 266 34.87 21.98 -10.46
C VAL A 266 34.92 21.16 -11.76
N LYS A 267 35.18 19.86 -11.68
CA LYS A 267 35.16 18.96 -12.85
C LYS A 267 33.79 18.89 -13.52
N LEU A 268 32.70 18.92 -12.74
CA LEU A 268 31.34 18.96 -13.28
C LEU A 268 31.05 20.29 -13.99
N ASN A 269 31.48 21.41 -13.41
CA ASN A 269 31.33 22.72 -14.02
C ASN A 269 32.07 22.80 -15.37
N GLU A 270 33.30 22.27 -15.41
CA GLU A 270 34.09 22.19 -16.64
C GLU A 270 33.39 21.33 -17.71
N ARG A 271 32.89 20.14 -17.33
CA ARG A 271 32.13 19.26 -18.26
C ARG A 271 30.83 19.92 -18.75
N LEU A 272 30.13 20.66 -17.89
CA LEU A 272 28.93 21.40 -18.28
C LEU A 272 29.26 22.54 -19.24
N ASN A 273 30.33 23.30 -19.00
CA ASN A 273 30.77 24.34 -19.92
C ASN A 273 31.15 23.77 -21.30
N VAL A 274 31.84 22.63 -21.34
CA VAL A 274 32.14 21.91 -22.58
C VAL A 274 30.86 21.44 -23.28
N LEU A 275 29.89 20.91 -22.54
CA LEU A 275 28.59 20.48 -23.08
C LEU A 275 27.80 21.66 -23.66
N VAL A 276 27.74 22.79 -22.95
CA VAL A 276 27.07 24.01 -23.40
C VAL A 276 27.73 24.57 -24.66
N ALA A 277 29.06 24.58 -24.72
CA ALA A 277 29.80 24.97 -25.92
C ALA A 277 29.54 24.02 -27.11
N SER A 278 29.44 22.71 -26.85
CA SER A 278 29.11 21.70 -27.86
C SER A 278 27.68 21.85 -28.39
N ILE A 279 26.71 22.12 -27.51
CA ILE A 279 25.31 22.37 -27.90
C ILE A 279 25.19 23.66 -28.71
N GLY A 280 25.83 24.75 -28.26
CA GLY A 280 25.79 26.03 -28.97
C GLY A 280 26.43 25.96 -30.36
N SER A 281 27.56 25.25 -30.49
CA SER A 281 28.20 25.03 -31.79
C SER A 281 27.40 24.10 -32.70
N GLY A 282 26.76 23.06 -32.16
CA GLY A 282 25.84 22.17 -32.89
C GLY A 282 24.61 22.91 -33.43
N GLN A 283 23.99 23.76 -32.62
CA GLN A 283 22.82 24.56 -33.01
C GLN A 283 23.16 25.59 -34.09
N THR A 284 24.35 26.18 -34.03
CA THR A 284 24.84 27.12 -35.05
C THR A 284 25.10 26.41 -36.38
N ARG A 285 25.66 25.19 -36.35
CA ARG A 285 25.83 24.37 -37.56
C ARG A 285 24.50 23.97 -38.17
N PHE A 286 23.58 23.44 -37.37
CA PHE A 286 22.27 23.00 -37.82
C PHE A 286 21.44 24.14 -38.42
N SER A 287 21.44 25.32 -37.79
CA SER A 287 20.74 26.50 -38.32
C SER A 287 21.35 27.02 -39.63
N LYS A 288 22.66 26.87 -39.83
CA LYS A 288 23.34 27.20 -41.09
C LYS A 288 22.96 26.21 -42.19
N GLU A 289 22.96 24.92 -41.88
CA GLU A 289 22.60 23.83 -42.80
C GLU A 289 21.13 23.92 -43.25
N LEU A 290 20.20 24.16 -42.30
CA LEU A 290 18.79 24.42 -42.63
C LEU A 290 18.61 25.66 -43.51
N ARG A 291 19.36 26.74 -43.25
CA ARG A 291 19.29 27.96 -44.06
C ARG A 291 19.80 27.71 -45.49
N ASP A 292 20.85 26.91 -45.63
CA ASP A 292 21.40 26.56 -46.94
C ASP A 292 20.46 25.62 -47.72
N GLU A 293 19.83 24.63 -47.06
CA GLU A 293 18.79 23.80 -47.68
C GLU A 293 17.56 24.61 -48.13
N ILE A 294 17.07 25.51 -47.27
CA ILE A 294 15.93 26.40 -47.61
C ILE A 294 16.28 27.29 -48.81
N LYS A 295 17.52 27.80 -48.90
CA LYS A 295 17.96 28.59 -50.08
C LYS A 295 17.97 27.75 -51.35
N ILE A 296 18.43 26.50 -51.29
CA ILE A 296 18.43 25.59 -52.44
C ILE A 296 17.00 25.30 -52.89
N LEU A 297 16.10 24.98 -51.95
CA LEU A 297 14.68 24.76 -52.24
C LEU A 297 14.01 25.99 -52.84
N THR A 298 14.28 27.17 -52.28
CA THR A 298 13.73 28.44 -52.79
C THR A 298 14.23 28.72 -54.22
N LYS A 299 15.50 28.43 -54.51
CA LYS A 299 16.09 28.59 -55.84
C LYS A 299 15.55 27.55 -56.85
N ALA A 300 15.25 26.33 -56.41
CA ALA A 300 14.60 25.32 -57.23
C ALA A 300 13.15 25.71 -57.57
N ILE A 301 12.39 26.19 -56.58
CA ILE A 301 11.01 26.66 -56.77
C ILE A 301 10.96 27.89 -57.69
N SER A 302 11.87 28.86 -57.55
CA SER A 302 11.90 30.02 -58.44
C SER A 302 12.27 29.65 -59.88
N SER A 303 13.14 28.66 -60.09
CA SER A 303 13.48 28.15 -61.43
C SER A 303 12.32 27.40 -62.12
N LEU A 304 11.41 26.81 -61.34
CA LEU A 304 10.17 26.19 -61.84
C LEU A 304 9.11 27.22 -62.20
N GLY A 305 9.05 28.34 -61.47
CA GLY A 305 8.12 29.44 -61.74
C GLY A 305 8.46 30.28 -62.98
N SER A 306 9.72 30.35 -63.40
CA SER A 306 10.14 31.15 -64.56
C SER A 306 9.97 30.44 -65.92
N LYS A 307 9.47 29.21 -65.94
CA LYS A 307 9.30 28.37 -67.14
C LYS A 307 7.84 28.26 -67.63
N ARG A 308 6.95 29.10 -67.11
CA ARG A 308 5.55 29.23 -67.53
C ARG A 308 5.30 30.57 -68.19
#